data_AF-A0A536F469-F1
#
_entry.id   AF-A0A536F469-F1
#
_cell.length_a   1.000
_cell.length_b   1.000
_cell.length_c   1.000
_cell.angle_alpha   90.00
_cell.angle_beta   90.00
_cell.angle_gamma   90.00
#
_symmetry.space_group_name_H-M   'P 1'
#
loop_
_entity.id
_entity.type
_entity.pdbx_description
1 polymer ?
#
loop_
_entity_poly.entity_id
_entity_poly.type
_entity_poly.pdbx_seq_one_letter_code
_entity_poly.pdbx_strand_id
1 'polypeptide(L)' 'MLVWDPEGADDRVWSKLREHFSDAEIVELGSFVALTYGQQRVIKTWAVGHGELPAHPAAGLAPTEMDR' A
#
# COMPACT_ATOMS: atom_id res chain seq x y z
N MET A 1 12.17 6.65 -9.11
CA MET A 1 11.22 7.22 -8.11
C MET A 1 10.69 6.04 -7.31
N LEU A 2 10.90 6.05 -5.99
CA LEU A 2 10.70 4.92 -5.04
C LEU A 2 9.49 4.00 -5.32
N VAL A 3 8.38 4.54 -5.80
CA VAL A 3 7.13 3.81 -6.03
C VAL A 3 7.09 3.00 -7.34
N TRP A 4 7.78 3.48 -8.37
CA TRP A 4 7.68 2.95 -9.75
C TRP A 4 8.98 2.33 -10.25
N ASP A 5 10.08 2.75 -9.66
CA ASP A 5 11.42 2.35 -10.03
C ASP A 5 12.26 2.29 -8.75
N PRO A 6 12.39 1.08 -8.16
CA PRO A 6 13.19 0.87 -6.97
C PRO A 6 14.69 1.06 -7.24
N GLU A 7 15.16 0.89 -8.47
CA GLU A 7 16.56 1.15 -8.85
C GLU A 7 16.85 2.66 -8.85
N GLY A 8 15.84 3.49 -9.11
CA GLY A 8 15.90 4.94 -9.00
C GLY A 8 15.81 5.50 -7.58
N ALA A 9 15.87 4.67 -6.53
CA ALA A 9 16.01 5.07 -5.14
C ALA A 9 17.50 5.17 -4.77
N ASP A 10 18.20 6.09 -5.43
CA ASP A 10 19.63 6.33 -5.26
C ASP A 10 19.95 7.14 -3.98
N ASP A 11 21.24 7.27 -3.66
CA ASP A 11 21.73 8.03 -2.50
C ASP A 11 21.23 9.48 -2.47
N ARG A 12 21.03 10.08 -3.65
CA ARG A 12 20.52 11.45 -3.77
C ARG A 12 19.06 11.53 -3.32
N VAL A 13 18.22 10.55 -3.65
CA VAL A 13 16.84 10.47 -3.16
C VAL A 13 16.83 10.31 -1.63
N TRP A 14 17.63 9.41 -1.09
CA TRP A 14 17.69 9.19 0.35
C TRP A 14 18.23 10.38 1.13
N SER A 15 19.25 11.08 0.59
CA SER A 15 19.77 12.30 1.18
C SER A 15 18.68 13.37 1.31
N LYS A 16 17.90 13.59 0.25
CA LYS A 16 16.82 14.58 0.26
C LYS A 16 15.69 14.23 1.22
N LEU A 17 15.36 12.95 1.37
CA LEU A 17 14.37 12.52 2.36
C LEU A 17 14.86 12.81 3.77
N ARG A 18 16.14 12.52 4.06
CA ARG A 18 16.76 12.77 5.36
C ARG A 18 16.93 14.25 5.72
N GLU A 19 16.82 15.15 4.76
CA GLU A 19 16.75 16.60 5.03
C GLU A 19 15.43 17.00 5.73
N HIS A 20 14.38 16.18 5.62
CA HIS A 20 13.03 16.50 6.11
C HIS A 20 12.45 15.47 7.09
N PHE A 21 12.94 14.23 7.05
CA PHE A 21 12.39 13.11 7.79
C PHE A 21 13.51 12.33 8.49
N SER A 22 13.24 11.86 9.69
CA SER A 22 14.05 10.84 10.36
C SER A 22 13.95 9.49 9.62
N ASP A 23 14.91 8.59 9.87
CA ASP A 23 14.88 7.25 9.28
C ASP A 23 13.60 6.49 9.66
N ALA A 24 13.05 6.69 10.86
CA ALA A 24 11.79 6.08 11.29
C ALA A 24 10.60 6.59 10.47
N GLU A 25 10.49 7.91 10.27
CA GLU A 25 9.44 8.51 9.45
C GLU A 25 9.55 8.09 7.97
N ILE A 26 10.76 7.91 7.45
CA ILE A 26 10.99 7.41 6.09
C ILE A 26 10.47 5.96 5.96
N VAL A 27 10.68 5.11 6.97
CA VAL A 27 10.14 3.74 7.00
C VAL A 27 8.61 3.74 7.04
N GLU A 28 8.01 4.61 7.85
CA GLU A 28 6.55 4.76 7.90
C GLU A 28 5.99 5.26 6.57
N LEU A 29 6.64 6.25 5.96
CA LEU A 29 6.28 6.75 4.63
C LEU A 29 6.35 5.64 3.56
N GLY A 30 7.41 4.83 3.58
CA GLY A 30 7.55 3.68 2.69
C GLY A 30 6.41 2.65 2.88
N SER A 31 6.02 2.40 4.13
CA SER A 31 4.91 1.49 4.47
C SER A 31 3.57 2.01 3.95
N PHE A 32 3.29 3.31 4.12
CA PHE A 32 2.09 3.96 3.59
C PHE A 32 2.02 3.88 2.07
N VAL A 33 3.14 4.17 1.39
CA VAL A 33 3.27 4.07 -0.06
C VAL A 33 2.98 2.64 -0.54
N ALA A 34 3.62 1.65 0.07
CA ALA A 34 3.47 0.24 -0.31
C ALA A 34 2.01 -0.23 -0.19
N LEU A 35 1.34 0.10 0.92
CA LEU A 35 -0.06 -0.26 1.15
C LEU A 35 -0.98 0.39 0.10
N THR A 36 -0.84 1.70 -0.10
CA THR A 36 -1.71 2.46 -1.02
C THR A 36 -1.51 2.03 -2.47
N TYR A 37 -0.27 1.80 -2.91
CA TYR A 37 0.01 1.31 -4.26
C TYR A 37 -0.41 -0.14 -4.47
N GLY A 38 -0.23 -0.99 -3.46
CA GLY A 38 -0.69 -2.37 -3.48
C GLY A 38 -2.20 -2.43 -3.76
N GLN A 39 -2.98 -1.62 -3.05
CA GLN A 39 -4.43 -1.52 -3.26
C GLN A 39 -4.78 -1.12 -4.71
N GLN A 40 -4.12 -0.08 -5.25
CA GLN A 40 -4.36 0.37 -6.62
C GLN A 40 -4.02 -0.72 -7.66
N ARG A 41 -2.96 -1.51 -7.42
CA ARG A 41 -2.59 -2.62 -8.32
C ARG A 41 -3.61 -3.74 -8.29
N VAL A 42 -4.16 -4.07 -7.11
CA VAL A 42 -5.22 -5.09 -6.96
C VAL A 42 -6.49 -4.66 -7.70
N ILE A 43 -6.95 -3.43 -7.52
CA ILE A 43 -8.14 -2.90 -8.21
C ILE A 43 -7.97 -3.02 -9.73
N LYS A 44 -6.82 -2.61 -10.28
CA LYS A 44 -6.52 -2.74 -11.71
C LYS A 44 -6.50 -4.20 -12.17
N THR A 45 -5.93 -5.09 -11.37
CA THR A 45 -5.82 -6.53 -11.69
C THR A 45 -7.20 -7.19 -11.78
N TRP A 46 -8.12 -6.81 -10.90
CA TRP A 46 -9.48 -7.34 -10.87
C TRP A 46 -10.45 -6.59 -11.79
N ALA A 47 -9.99 -5.52 -12.46
CA ALA A 47 -10.79 -4.65 -13.32
C ALA A 47 -12.08 -4.14 -12.64
N VAL A 48 -12.00 -3.86 -11.33
CA VAL A 48 -13.16 -3.40 -10.53
C VAL A 48 -13.29 -1.89 -10.56
N GLY A 49 -14.51 -1.41 -10.77
CA GLY A 49 -14.92 -0.01 -10.71
C GLY A 49 -15.22 0.49 -9.29
N HIS A 50 -15.50 1.78 -9.19
CA HIS A 50 -15.90 2.39 -7.92
C HIS A 50 -17.25 1.84 -7.44
N GLY A 51 -17.31 1.34 -6.20
CA GLY A 51 -18.54 0.79 -5.61
C GLY A 51 -18.88 -0.64 -6.03
N GLU A 52 -18.04 -1.31 -6.82
CA GLU A 52 -18.28 -2.69 -7.24
C GLU A 52 -17.87 -3.74 -6.20
N LEU A 53 -17.05 -3.35 -5.21
CA LEU A 53 -16.73 -4.19 -4.07
C LEU A 53 -17.73 -3.96 -2.92
N PRO A 54 -18.15 -5.02 -2.19
CA PRO A 54 -19.02 -4.87 -1.03
C PRO A 54 -18.39 -3.92 0.01
N ALA A 55 -19.19 -3.01 0.57
CA ALA A 55 -18.74 -2.13 1.64
C ALA A 55 -18.28 -2.92 2.89
N HIS A 56 -18.84 -4.12 3.09
CA HIS A 56 -18.55 -5.01 4.22
C HIS A 56 -18.20 -6.42 3.70
N PRO A 57 -16.95 -6.65 3.28
CA PRO A 57 -16.52 -7.98 2.88
C PRO A 57 -16.34 -8.87 4.12
N ALA A 58 -16.81 -10.12 4.05
CA ALA A 58 -16.54 -11.12 5.10
C ALA A 58 -15.17 -11.79 4.96
N ALA A 59 -14.42 -11.46 3.89
CA ALA A 59 -13.10 -12.03 3.63
C ALA A 59 -12.14 -11.74 4.79
N GLY A 60 -11.52 -12.79 5.33
CA GLY A 60 -10.56 -12.69 6.45
C GLY A 60 -11.20 -12.64 7.84
N LEU A 61 -12.53 -12.62 7.95
CA LEU A 61 -13.21 -12.80 9.24
C LEU A 61 -13.21 -14.29 9.65
N ALA A 62 -13.19 -14.54 10.95
CA ALA A 62 -13.35 -15.90 11.46
C ALA A 62 -14.78 -16.42 11.16
N PRO A 63 -14.96 -17.73 10.91
CA PRO A 63 -16.29 -18.30 10.69
C PRO A 63 -17.18 -18.07 11.91
N THR A 64 -18.42 -17.64 11.67
CA THR A 64 -19.43 -17.53 12.73
C THR A 64 -20.12 -18.88 12.95
N GLU A 65 -20.63 -19.14 14.17
CA GLU A 65 -21.36 -20.39 14.51
C GLU A 65 -22.54 -20.71 13.58
N MET A 66 -23.07 -19.72 12.86
CA MET A 66 -24.15 -19.89 11.87
C MET A 66 -23.71 -20.56 10.55
N ASP A 67 -22.41 -20.79 10.36
CA ASP A 67 -21.80 -21.39 9.16
C ASP A 67 -21.42 -22.86 9.38
N ARG A 68 -21.92 -23.49 10.46
CA ARG A 68 -21.60 -24.85 10.91
C ARG A 68 -22.79 -25.80 10.86
#